data_AF-A0A848BXL5-F1
#
_entry.id   AF-A0A848BXL5-F1
#
_cell.length_a   1.000
_cell.length_b   1.000
_cell.length_c   1.000
_cell.angle_alpha   90.00
_cell.angle_beta   90.00
_cell.angle_gamma   90.00
#
_symmetry.space_group_name_H-M   'P 1'
#
loop_
_entity.id
_entity.type
_entity.pdbx_description
1 polymer ?
#
loop_
_entity_poly.entity_id
_entity_poly.type
_entity_poly.pdbx_seq_one_letter_code
_entity_poly.pdbx_strand_id
1 'polypeptide(L)'
;MQLEVNTVVELKKLNLSKGDIVKVLGYYSNYDGAEHKRIISDTDNGSGIKLDNGLYGNIICDGEVKISWFGAKGDGVTDDTEAFKKAFNTKVTVNLSRKNYIINSTLFLNKYQVLKGNGAVISTNSDVVIIKCSDNNIIENLFFENSQVQGTAIDFTQGFNNMINNIQIKNYKKGLLFGRSVGNHSGNQITNLFANKCEVGIYVDVRGEFSTFTNCTLSENQIALKIIGGNTHFVGGNICNNEIGVEIGKGENDAHGLIAATSIKHNTKYAIVVDSPNVGEFLFEGISLYYGDIYLKDCKGIYFSNSTIDTANVFEENVTECKFKDINFFNKPIKNIPNYNNSVSSVLYENVRGKE
;
A
#
# COMPACT_ATOMS: atom_id res chain seq x y z
N MET A 1 36.35 1.66 -31.08
CA MET A 1 36.06 0.30 -30.56
C MET A 1 35.48 0.50 -29.16
N GLN A 2 34.26 0.05 -28.90
CA GLN A 2 33.70 0.16 -27.54
C GLN A 2 34.36 -0.93 -26.70
N LEU A 3 35.05 -0.57 -25.60
CA LEU A 3 35.68 -1.53 -24.70
C LEU A 3 34.58 -2.35 -24.00
N GLU A 4 34.74 -3.67 -23.95
CA GLU A 4 33.82 -4.58 -23.26
C GLU A 4 34.54 -5.32 -22.13
N VAL A 5 33.84 -5.54 -21.02
CA VAL A 5 34.33 -6.30 -19.86
C VAL A 5 33.25 -7.23 -19.34
N ASN A 6 33.64 -8.37 -18.78
CA ASN A 6 32.67 -9.38 -18.38
C ASN A 6 31.87 -8.95 -17.15
N THR A 7 32.57 -8.38 -16.16
CA THR A 7 31.99 -8.10 -14.83
C THR A 7 32.38 -6.73 -14.28
N VAL A 8 31.66 -6.27 -13.26
CA VAL A 8 32.04 -5.09 -12.48
C VAL A 8 33.37 -5.27 -11.75
N VAL A 9 33.71 -6.49 -11.33
CA VAL A 9 35.01 -6.80 -10.68
C VAL A 9 36.16 -6.63 -11.67
N GLU A 10 36.00 -7.06 -12.91
CA GLU A 10 37.01 -6.85 -13.96
C GLU A 10 37.14 -5.37 -14.32
N LEU A 11 36.02 -4.65 -14.45
CA LEU A 11 36.01 -3.21 -14.73
C LEU A 11 36.87 -2.42 -13.74
N LYS A 12 36.77 -2.73 -12.44
CA LYS A 12 37.52 -2.03 -11.38
C LYS A 12 39.04 -2.06 -11.57
N LYS A 13 39.56 -3.15 -12.15
CA LYS A 13 41.00 -3.41 -12.32
C LYS A 13 41.58 -2.77 -13.58
N LEU A 14 40.73 -2.26 -14.47
CA LEU A 14 41.18 -1.63 -15.70
C LEU A 14 41.76 -0.24 -15.42
N ASN A 15 42.87 0.07 -16.08
CA ASN A 15 43.45 1.40 -16.05
C ASN A 15 42.81 2.30 -17.14
N LEU A 16 41.62 2.80 -16.85
CA LEU A 16 40.82 3.62 -17.77
C LEU A 16 41.05 5.12 -17.53
N SER A 17 40.84 5.91 -18.57
CA SER A 17 40.91 7.38 -18.54
C SER A 17 39.52 8.02 -18.48
N LYS A 18 39.45 9.24 -17.95
CA LYS A 18 38.22 10.05 -17.98
C LYS A 18 37.69 10.18 -19.42
N GLY A 19 36.40 9.95 -19.60
CA GLY A 19 35.72 9.96 -20.89
C GLY A 19 35.62 8.58 -21.57
N ASP A 20 36.36 7.57 -21.09
CA ASP A 20 36.24 6.22 -21.62
C ASP A 20 34.82 5.68 -21.39
N ILE A 21 34.28 4.98 -22.40
CA ILE A 21 33.00 4.30 -22.32
C ILE A 21 33.22 2.81 -22.41
N VAL A 22 32.77 2.09 -21.39
CA VAL A 22 32.90 0.63 -21.28
C VAL A 22 31.53 0.00 -21.23
N LYS A 23 31.32 -1.06 -22.01
CA LYS A 23 30.16 -1.93 -21.89
C LYS A 23 30.49 -3.07 -20.92
N VAL A 24 29.67 -3.21 -19.89
CA VAL A 24 29.76 -4.28 -18.90
C VAL A 24 28.75 -5.35 -19.28
N LEU A 25 29.19 -6.61 -19.42
CA LEU A 25 28.35 -7.75 -19.84
C LEU A 25 27.58 -8.39 -18.67
N GLY A 26 27.86 -8.00 -17.44
CA GLY A 26 27.10 -8.40 -16.26
C GLY A 26 27.69 -7.84 -14.97
N TYR A 27 26.98 -7.96 -13.85
CA TYR A 27 27.47 -7.42 -12.58
C TYR A 27 28.45 -8.41 -11.93
N TYR A 28 28.01 -9.65 -11.77
CA TYR A 28 28.74 -10.74 -11.10
C TYR A 28 29.30 -11.76 -12.09
N SER A 29 28.60 -12.03 -13.18
CA SER A 29 29.03 -12.96 -14.23
C SER A 29 28.57 -12.48 -15.60
N ASN A 30 29.21 -12.98 -16.66
CA ASN A 30 28.76 -12.72 -18.02
C ASN A 30 27.28 -13.03 -18.23
N TYR A 31 26.55 -12.07 -18.79
CA TYR A 31 25.15 -12.18 -19.18
C TYR A 31 24.21 -12.53 -18.02
N ASP A 32 24.46 -11.99 -16.83
CA ASP A 32 23.59 -12.15 -15.64
C ASP A 32 22.33 -11.25 -15.65
N GLY A 33 22.03 -10.62 -16.79
CA GLY A 33 20.94 -9.67 -16.95
C GLY A 33 21.25 -8.26 -16.44
N ALA A 34 22.51 -7.98 -16.09
CA ALA A 34 22.99 -6.66 -15.68
C ALA A 34 23.86 -5.99 -16.74
N GLU A 35 23.65 -6.24 -18.03
CA GLU A 35 24.36 -5.57 -19.12
C GLU A 35 24.04 -4.08 -19.15
N HIS A 36 25.06 -3.23 -19.21
CA HIS A 36 24.92 -1.77 -19.30
C HIS A 36 26.20 -1.10 -19.79
N LYS A 37 26.12 0.21 -20.06
CA LYS A 37 27.28 1.04 -20.38
C LYS A 37 27.65 1.91 -19.18
N ARG A 38 28.95 2.15 -19.00
CA ARG A 38 29.49 3.09 -18.03
C ARG A 38 30.41 4.10 -18.69
N ILE A 39 30.40 5.34 -18.22
CA ILE A 39 31.35 6.40 -18.56
C ILE A 39 32.31 6.62 -17.39
N ILE A 40 33.59 6.74 -17.69
CA ILE A 40 34.61 6.99 -16.67
C ILE A 40 34.72 8.49 -16.38
N SER A 41 34.66 8.86 -15.11
CA SER A 41 34.80 10.25 -14.66
C SER A 41 35.55 10.38 -13.33
N ASP A 42 35.90 11.61 -13.00
CA ASP A 42 36.51 12.04 -11.74
C ASP A 42 35.52 12.07 -10.57
N THR A 43 34.23 12.21 -10.84
CA THR A 43 33.17 12.29 -9.83
C THR A 43 32.15 11.16 -9.94
N ASP A 44 31.57 10.77 -8.81
CA ASP A 44 30.41 9.87 -8.74
C ASP A 44 29.12 10.67 -8.98
N ASN A 45 28.25 10.21 -9.87
CA ASN A 45 26.95 10.81 -10.12
C ASN A 45 25.79 10.16 -9.32
N GLY A 46 26.11 9.30 -8.35
CA GLY A 46 25.18 8.50 -7.56
C GLY A 46 25.04 7.05 -8.06
N SER A 47 25.57 6.72 -9.25
CA SER A 47 25.58 5.37 -9.82
C SER A 47 26.98 4.75 -9.94
N GLY A 48 27.99 5.50 -9.52
CA GLY A 48 29.39 5.20 -9.71
C GLY A 48 29.85 3.95 -8.98
N ILE A 49 30.70 3.19 -9.66
CA ILE A 49 31.60 2.25 -9.00
C ILE A 49 32.99 2.89 -8.98
N LYS A 50 33.65 2.88 -7.82
CA LYS A 50 35.04 3.33 -7.72
C LYS A 50 35.97 2.29 -8.35
N LEU A 51 36.83 2.73 -9.25
CA LEU A 51 37.89 1.93 -9.89
C LEU A 51 39.17 1.98 -9.05
N ASP A 52 40.09 1.04 -9.28
CA ASP A 52 41.34 0.92 -8.52
C ASP A 52 42.27 2.13 -8.73
N ASN A 53 42.16 2.81 -9.87
CA ASN A 53 42.89 4.04 -10.17
C ASN A 53 42.24 5.32 -9.58
N GLY A 54 41.19 5.17 -8.77
CA GLY A 54 40.52 6.28 -8.07
C GLY A 54 39.41 6.98 -8.86
N LEU A 55 39.25 6.71 -10.16
CA LEU A 55 38.14 7.21 -10.97
C LEU A 55 36.83 6.46 -10.68
N TYR A 56 35.73 6.94 -11.25
CA TYR A 56 34.41 6.33 -11.13
C TYR A 56 33.89 5.88 -12.50
N GLY A 57 33.37 4.65 -12.59
CA GLY A 57 32.55 4.22 -13.70
C GLY A 57 31.09 4.49 -13.41
N ASN A 58 30.52 5.55 -13.96
CA ASN A 58 29.11 5.93 -13.79
C ASN A 58 28.22 5.28 -14.84
N ILE A 59 27.02 4.83 -14.47
CA ILE A 59 26.05 4.27 -15.42
C ILE A 59 25.63 5.35 -16.42
N ILE A 60 25.60 4.97 -17.70
CA ILE A 60 24.98 5.77 -18.76
C ILE A 60 23.53 5.28 -18.90
N CYS A 61 22.57 6.14 -18.57
CA CYS A 61 21.15 5.85 -18.66
C CYS A 61 20.37 7.03 -19.26
N ASP A 62 19.29 6.73 -19.97
CA ASP A 62 18.36 7.71 -20.55
C ASP A 62 17.01 7.64 -19.81
N GLY A 63 16.96 8.24 -18.61
CA GLY A 63 15.73 8.33 -17.81
C GLY A 63 15.28 7.03 -17.09
N GLU A 64 16.03 5.93 -17.22
CA GLU A 64 15.68 4.64 -16.61
C GLU A 64 16.92 3.80 -16.24
N VAL A 65 16.86 3.12 -15.10
CA VAL A 65 17.88 2.16 -14.65
C VAL A 65 17.28 0.82 -14.26
N LYS A 66 18.06 -0.26 -14.37
CA LYS A 66 17.71 -1.59 -13.84
C LYS A 66 18.39 -1.82 -12.49
N ILE A 67 17.69 -2.46 -11.56
CA ILE A 67 18.24 -2.75 -10.23
C ILE A 67 19.47 -3.65 -10.27
N SER A 68 19.54 -4.55 -11.25
CA SER A 68 20.68 -5.46 -11.46
C SER A 68 21.98 -4.71 -11.79
N TRP A 69 21.90 -3.51 -12.39
CA TRP A 69 23.08 -2.68 -12.67
C TRP A 69 23.80 -2.17 -11.41
N PHE A 70 23.11 -2.22 -10.26
CA PHE A 70 23.65 -1.83 -8.95
C PHE A 70 24.06 -3.02 -8.08
N GLY A 71 23.93 -4.25 -8.59
CA GLY A 71 24.33 -5.47 -7.90
C GLY A 71 23.21 -6.16 -7.13
N ALA A 72 21.94 -5.83 -7.38
CA ALA A 72 20.87 -6.66 -6.84
C ALA A 72 20.91 -8.04 -7.48
N LYS A 73 20.92 -9.09 -6.65
CA LYS A 73 20.91 -10.48 -7.10
C LYS A 73 19.50 -10.95 -7.38
N GLY A 74 18.56 -10.63 -6.50
CA GLY A 74 17.18 -11.12 -6.57
C GLY A 74 17.09 -12.65 -6.48
N ASP A 75 17.93 -13.26 -5.64
CA ASP A 75 18.01 -14.71 -5.43
C ASP A 75 17.12 -15.21 -4.27
N GLY A 76 16.39 -14.30 -3.59
CA GLY A 76 15.56 -14.60 -2.43
C GLY A 76 16.36 -14.99 -1.18
N VAL A 77 17.66 -14.71 -1.13
CA VAL A 77 18.56 -15.06 -0.01
C VAL A 77 19.49 -13.90 0.36
N THR A 78 20.06 -13.24 -0.64
CA THR A 78 20.94 -12.09 -0.47
C THR A 78 20.12 -10.84 -0.17
N ASP A 79 20.57 -10.05 0.80
CA ASP A 79 20.01 -8.72 1.05
C ASP A 79 20.36 -7.75 -0.08
N ASP A 80 19.35 -7.31 -0.82
CA ASP A 80 19.46 -6.44 -1.99
C ASP A 80 19.31 -4.94 -1.65
N THR A 81 19.15 -4.60 -0.37
CA THR A 81 18.86 -3.24 0.12
C THR A 81 19.78 -2.17 -0.47
N GLU A 82 21.10 -2.41 -0.46
CA GLU A 82 22.07 -1.40 -0.91
C GLU A 82 22.01 -1.14 -2.41
N ALA A 83 21.66 -2.15 -3.20
CA ALA A 83 21.43 -1.97 -4.64
C ALA A 83 20.18 -1.10 -4.88
N PHE A 84 19.10 -1.33 -4.13
CA PHE A 84 17.90 -0.49 -4.17
C PHE A 84 18.17 0.95 -3.77
N LYS A 85 18.89 1.19 -2.67
CA LYS A 85 19.26 2.56 -2.25
C LYS A 85 20.02 3.31 -3.34
N LYS A 86 21.00 2.66 -3.98
CA LYS A 86 21.75 3.27 -5.08
C LYS A 86 20.87 3.55 -6.29
N ALA A 87 20.01 2.61 -6.68
CA ALA A 87 19.08 2.82 -7.78
C ALA A 87 18.12 3.98 -7.49
N PHE A 88 17.56 4.07 -6.29
CA PHE A 88 16.61 5.13 -5.92
C PHE A 88 17.29 6.50 -5.90
N ASN A 89 18.56 6.57 -5.48
CA ASN A 89 19.36 7.80 -5.48
C ASN A 89 19.63 8.38 -6.88
N THR A 90 19.43 7.61 -7.95
CA THR A 90 19.50 8.14 -9.33
C THR A 90 18.33 9.07 -9.67
N LYS A 91 17.22 9.00 -8.92
CA LYS A 91 16.00 9.81 -9.10
C LYS A 91 15.32 9.64 -10.48
N VAL A 92 15.70 8.61 -11.23
CA VAL A 92 15.05 8.23 -12.49
C VAL A 92 14.19 6.98 -12.31
N THR A 93 13.49 6.56 -13.36
CA THR A 93 12.67 5.33 -13.34
C THR A 93 13.54 4.12 -12.98
N VAL A 94 13.05 3.28 -12.06
CA VAL A 94 13.75 2.05 -11.63
C VAL A 94 12.96 0.83 -12.07
N ASN A 95 13.63 -0.08 -12.78
CA ASN A 95 13.07 -1.34 -13.23
C ASN A 95 13.60 -2.52 -12.45
N LEU A 96 12.67 -3.32 -11.94
CA LEU A 96 12.97 -4.62 -11.39
C LEU A 96 12.84 -5.68 -12.48
N SER A 97 13.67 -6.71 -12.39
CA SER A 97 13.43 -7.97 -13.12
C SER A 97 12.56 -8.87 -12.26
N ARG A 98 11.75 -9.74 -12.88
CA ARG A 98 10.90 -10.73 -12.20
C ARG A 98 11.75 -11.75 -11.42
N LYS A 99 12.09 -11.38 -10.19
CA LYS A 99 12.99 -12.06 -9.26
C LYS A 99 12.50 -11.83 -7.82
N ASN A 100 13.13 -12.50 -6.86
CA ASN A 100 12.81 -12.39 -5.44
C ASN A 100 13.90 -11.58 -4.72
N TYR A 101 13.57 -10.39 -4.25
CA TYR A 101 14.51 -9.51 -3.54
C TYR A 101 14.25 -9.53 -2.03
N ILE A 102 15.31 -9.48 -1.24
CA ILE A 102 15.21 -9.27 0.21
C ILE A 102 15.62 -7.84 0.53
N ILE A 103 14.78 -7.13 1.30
CA ILE A 103 15.03 -5.76 1.75
C ILE A 103 14.86 -5.71 3.27
N ASN A 104 15.91 -5.33 4.00
CA ASN A 104 15.91 -5.32 5.47
C ASN A 104 16.12 -3.93 6.08
N SER A 105 16.10 -2.86 5.27
CA SER A 105 16.02 -1.48 5.75
C SER A 105 15.16 -0.63 4.84
N THR A 106 14.62 0.46 5.37
CA THR A 106 13.73 1.35 4.63
C THR A 106 14.39 1.98 3.41
N LEU A 107 13.68 1.89 2.29
CA LEU A 107 14.00 2.52 1.03
C LEU A 107 13.15 3.79 0.89
N PHE A 108 13.78 4.89 0.49
CA PHE A 108 13.09 6.18 0.28
C PHE A 108 12.95 6.42 -1.22
N LEU A 109 11.72 6.46 -1.70
CA LEU A 109 11.43 6.75 -3.10
C LEU A 109 11.37 8.27 -3.30
N ASN A 110 12.21 8.80 -4.18
CA ASN A 110 12.34 10.25 -4.40
C ASN A 110 11.13 10.81 -5.16
N LYS A 111 10.86 12.11 -5.02
CA LYS A 111 9.70 12.76 -5.67
C LYS A 111 9.71 12.51 -7.18
N TYR A 112 8.54 12.26 -7.77
CA TYR A 112 8.35 11.98 -9.20
C TYR A 112 8.99 10.67 -9.72
N GLN A 113 9.51 9.82 -8.84
CA GLN A 113 10.15 8.59 -9.25
C GLN A 113 9.13 7.47 -9.52
N VAL A 114 9.41 6.67 -10.55
CA VAL A 114 8.62 5.51 -10.97
C VAL A 114 9.38 4.22 -10.61
N LEU A 115 8.71 3.29 -9.93
CA LEU A 115 9.19 1.93 -9.67
C LEU A 115 8.34 0.93 -10.45
N LYS A 116 8.95 0.33 -11.48
CA LYS A 116 8.34 -0.74 -12.29
C LYS A 116 8.73 -2.09 -11.70
N GLY A 117 7.77 -2.74 -11.05
CA GLY A 117 7.98 -4.03 -10.39
C GLY A 117 8.11 -5.20 -11.36
N ASN A 118 7.44 -5.16 -12.51
CA ASN A 118 7.49 -6.21 -13.55
C ASN A 118 7.26 -7.64 -12.99
N GLY A 119 6.41 -7.79 -11.99
CA GLY A 119 6.11 -9.04 -11.30
C GLY A 119 7.19 -9.53 -10.34
N ALA A 120 8.15 -8.67 -9.97
CA ALA A 120 9.10 -8.96 -8.90
C ALA A 120 8.40 -9.20 -7.55
N VAL A 121 9.07 -9.94 -6.69
CA VAL A 121 8.68 -10.14 -5.29
C VAL A 121 9.70 -9.45 -4.41
N ILE A 122 9.24 -8.65 -3.45
CA ILE A 122 10.04 -8.10 -2.36
C ILE A 122 9.59 -8.75 -1.06
N SER A 123 10.55 -9.20 -0.26
CA SER A 123 10.35 -9.79 1.05
C SER A 123 11.28 -9.13 2.07
N THR A 124 11.02 -9.36 3.35
CA THR A 124 11.90 -8.91 4.45
C THR A 124 12.00 -9.98 5.54
N ASN A 125 13.11 -9.93 6.26
CA ASN A 125 13.33 -10.66 7.51
C ASN A 125 13.41 -9.73 8.73
N SER A 126 13.06 -8.45 8.53
CA SER A 126 13.15 -7.40 9.53
C SER A 126 11.80 -6.71 9.73
N ASP A 127 11.55 -6.22 10.93
CA ASP A 127 10.40 -5.37 11.22
C ASP A 127 10.66 -3.93 10.75
N VAL A 128 10.50 -3.70 9.44
CA VAL A 128 10.81 -2.42 8.79
C VAL A 128 9.69 -1.96 7.86
N VAL A 129 9.65 -0.67 7.57
CA VAL A 129 8.95 -0.14 6.39
C VAL A 129 9.82 -0.46 5.17
N ILE A 130 9.29 -1.14 4.14
CA ILE A 130 10.07 -1.47 2.93
C ILE A 130 10.25 -0.24 2.06
N ILE A 131 9.15 0.35 1.58
CA ILE A 131 9.17 1.55 0.75
C ILE A 131 8.48 2.69 1.48
N LYS A 132 9.19 3.79 1.66
CA LYS A 132 8.61 5.07 2.05
C LYS A 132 8.54 5.99 0.84
N CYS A 133 7.32 6.38 0.49
CA CYS A 133 7.05 7.25 -0.65
C CYS A 133 7.17 8.72 -0.25
N SER A 134 7.62 9.53 -1.20
CA SER A 134 7.45 10.98 -1.15
C SER A 134 6.25 11.34 -2.03
N ASP A 135 6.29 12.47 -2.76
CA ASP A 135 5.13 12.89 -3.55
C ASP A 135 5.24 12.47 -5.01
N ASN A 136 4.09 12.26 -5.65
CA ASN A 136 3.97 12.02 -7.10
C ASN A 136 4.76 10.79 -7.58
N ASN A 137 4.88 9.75 -6.75
CA ASN A 137 5.49 8.49 -7.14
C ASN A 137 4.51 7.59 -7.88
N ILE A 138 5.06 6.70 -8.71
CA ILE A 138 4.31 5.62 -9.33
C ILE A 138 4.96 4.29 -8.93
N ILE A 139 4.18 3.35 -8.42
CA ILE A 139 4.62 1.97 -8.17
C ILE A 139 3.65 1.02 -8.86
N GLU A 140 4.16 0.15 -9.71
CA GLU A 140 3.32 -0.76 -10.49
C GLU A 140 3.84 -2.19 -10.57
N ASN A 141 2.93 -3.15 -10.66
CA ASN A 141 3.20 -4.56 -10.98
C ASN A 141 4.23 -5.20 -10.04
N LEU A 142 4.02 -5.09 -8.72
CA LEU A 142 4.98 -5.51 -7.70
C LEU A 142 4.28 -6.34 -6.61
N PHE A 143 4.97 -7.38 -6.13
CA PHE A 143 4.49 -8.21 -5.05
C PHE A 143 5.35 -8.00 -3.80
N PHE A 144 4.70 -7.84 -2.65
CA PHE A 144 5.31 -7.80 -1.33
C PHE A 144 4.86 -9.05 -0.58
N GLU A 145 5.76 -10.00 -0.32
CA GLU A 145 5.39 -11.28 0.27
C GLU A 145 6.40 -11.74 1.32
N ASN A 146 5.94 -11.89 2.56
CA ASN A 146 6.72 -12.51 3.62
C ASN A 146 6.20 -13.90 3.96
N SER A 147 7.04 -14.73 4.59
CA SER A 147 6.62 -16.02 5.15
C SER A 147 5.83 -15.87 6.46
N GLN A 148 6.07 -14.79 7.20
CA GLN A 148 5.45 -14.44 8.47
C GLN A 148 5.11 -12.95 8.47
N VAL A 149 4.15 -12.54 9.31
CA VAL A 149 3.76 -11.13 9.45
C VAL A 149 4.95 -10.30 9.92
N GLN A 150 5.36 -9.31 9.11
CA GLN A 150 6.49 -8.44 9.41
C GLN A 150 6.27 -7.03 8.83
N GLY A 151 6.72 -5.99 9.55
CA GLY A 151 6.93 -4.66 8.97
C GLY A 151 5.72 -4.02 8.29
N THR A 152 6.01 -3.05 7.40
CA THR A 152 5.03 -2.35 6.57
C THR A 152 5.51 -2.35 5.13
N ALA A 153 4.66 -2.73 4.16
CA ALA A 153 5.10 -2.81 2.77
C ALA A 153 5.32 -1.42 2.17
N ILE A 154 4.32 -0.53 2.23
CA ILE A 154 4.44 0.84 1.70
C ILE A 154 3.90 1.88 2.69
N ASP A 155 4.68 2.93 2.92
CA ASP A 155 4.37 4.07 3.80
C ASP A 155 4.24 5.38 2.99
N PHE A 156 3.07 6.01 3.08
CA PHE A 156 2.71 7.29 2.49
C PHE A 156 2.58 8.43 3.51
N THR A 157 3.04 8.25 4.75
CA THR A 157 2.92 9.26 5.83
C THR A 157 3.55 10.61 5.52
N GLN A 158 4.40 10.69 4.49
CA GLN A 158 5.07 11.91 4.03
C GLN A 158 4.88 12.16 2.52
N GLY A 159 3.90 11.50 1.90
CA GLY A 159 3.74 11.49 0.46
C GLY A 159 2.29 11.64 0.00
N PHE A 160 2.06 12.53 -0.95
CA PHE A 160 0.76 12.72 -1.60
C PHE A 160 0.86 12.58 -3.13
N ASN A 161 -0.29 12.45 -3.80
CA ASN A 161 -0.39 12.26 -5.26
C ASN A 161 0.35 11.03 -5.79
N ASN A 162 0.55 10.00 -4.96
CA ASN A 162 1.15 8.76 -5.43
C ASN A 162 0.12 7.90 -6.15
N MET A 163 0.56 7.20 -7.20
CA MET A 163 -0.24 6.25 -7.96
C MET A 163 0.30 4.84 -7.76
N ILE A 164 -0.51 3.96 -7.22
CA ILE A 164 -0.14 2.59 -6.89
C ILE A 164 -1.07 1.68 -7.66
N ASN A 165 -0.51 0.84 -8.54
CA ASN A 165 -1.31 0.03 -9.43
C ASN A 165 -0.84 -1.42 -9.49
N ASN A 166 -1.78 -2.35 -9.37
CA ASN A 166 -1.52 -3.78 -9.52
C ASN A 166 -0.44 -4.28 -8.55
N ILE A 167 -0.74 -4.19 -7.25
CA ILE A 167 0.15 -4.58 -6.16
C ILE A 167 -0.47 -5.72 -5.37
N GLN A 168 0.35 -6.71 -5.02
CA GLN A 168 -0.02 -7.75 -4.04
C GLN A 168 0.78 -7.56 -2.76
N ILE A 169 0.13 -7.68 -1.61
CA ILE A 169 0.78 -7.55 -0.30
C ILE A 169 0.32 -8.68 0.60
N LYS A 170 1.27 -9.46 1.12
CA LYS A 170 0.99 -10.64 1.94
C LYS A 170 1.88 -10.70 3.17
N ASN A 171 1.26 -10.98 4.32
CA ASN A 171 1.95 -11.17 5.61
C ASN A 171 2.76 -9.92 6.05
N TYR A 172 2.09 -8.77 6.15
CA TYR A 172 2.67 -7.56 6.73
C TYR A 172 1.88 -7.09 7.94
N LYS A 173 2.51 -6.39 8.90
CA LYS A 173 1.74 -5.73 9.97
C LYS A 173 0.82 -4.67 9.37
N LYS A 174 1.32 -3.94 8.38
CA LYS A 174 0.52 -3.01 7.58
C LYS A 174 0.83 -3.22 6.11
N GLY A 175 -0.19 -3.49 5.31
CA GLY A 175 0.00 -3.54 3.86
C GLY A 175 0.35 -2.15 3.34
N LEU A 176 -0.59 -1.22 3.46
CA LEU A 176 -0.39 0.19 3.17
C LEU A 176 -0.61 1.04 4.43
N LEU A 177 0.28 2.01 4.66
CA LEU A 177 0.16 3.00 5.73
C LEU A 177 0.03 4.39 5.13
N PHE A 178 -1.04 5.11 5.51
CA PHE A 178 -1.27 6.51 5.16
C PHE A 178 -1.22 7.35 6.41
N GLY A 179 -0.65 8.56 6.31
CA GLY A 179 -0.54 9.48 7.43
C GLY A 179 -0.41 10.93 6.97
N ARG A 180 0.19 11.75 7.83
CA ARG A 180 0.13 13.22 7.81
C ARG A 180 0.50 13.88 6.47
N SER A 181 -0.52 14.17 5.65
CA SER A 181 -0.46 15.18 4.58
C SER A 181 -0.92 16.54 5.12
N VAL A 182 0.01 17.37 5.62
CA VAL A 182 -0.35 18.74 6.06
C VAL A 182 -0.51 19.65 4.84
N GLY A 183 -1.61 20.41 4.81
CA GLY A 183 -1.72 21.60 3.97
C GLY A 183 -2.07 21.37 2.50
N ASN A 184 -2.34 20.12 2.10
CA ASN A 184 -2.79 19.77 0.76
C ASN A 184 -4.04 18.90 0.81
N HIS A 185 -5.12 19.33 0.14
CA HIS A 185 -6.34 18.54 -0.08
C HIS A 185 -6.13 17.57 -1.26
N SER A 186 -5.08 16.76 -1.16
CA SER A 186 -4.65 15.86 -2.24
C SER A 186 -4.14 14.57 -1.63
N GLY A 187 -4.68 13.45 -2.10
CA GLY A 187 -4.37 12.13 -1.56
C GLY A 187 -3.69 11.23 -2.57
N ASN A 188 -3.60 9.96 -2.23
CA ASN A 188 -2.99 8.94 -3.06
C ASN A 188 -4.07 8.17 -3.82
N GLN A 189 -3.70 7.60 -4.97
CA GLN A 189 -4.58 6.79 -5.81
C GLN A 189 -4.06 5.35 -5.83
N ILE A 190 -4.89 4.42 -5.36
CA ILE A 190 -4.55 3.01 -5.26
C ILE A 190 -5.56 2.23 -6.07
N THR A 191 -5.09 1.50 -7.08
CA THR A 191 -5.93 0.69 -7.97
C THR A 191 -5.44 -0.74 -8.05
N ASN A 192 -6.37 -1.70 -8.03
CA ASN A 192 -6.04 -3.12 -8.18
C ASN A 192 -5.04 -3.62 -7.12
N LEU A 193 -5.27 -3.28 -5.85
CA LEU A 193 -4.53 -3.83 -4.73
C LEU A 193 -5.13 -5.17 -4.29
N PHE A 194 -4.29 -6.16 -4.01
CA PHE A 194 -4.65 -7.34 -3.24
C PHE A 194 -3.84 -7.40 -1.95
N ALA A 195 -4.45 -7.18 -0.79
CA ALA A 195 -3.79 -7.26 0.51
C ALA A 195 -4.36 -8.43 1.32
N ASN A 196 -3.52 -9.38 1.70
CA ASN A 196 -3.96 -10.56 2.45
C ASN A 196 -3.04 -10.99 3.59
N LYS A 197 -3.65 -11.57 4.64
CA LYS A 197 -2.92 -12.08 5.82
C LYS A 197 -2.07 -11.02 6.53
N CYS A 198 -2.47 -9.76 6.42
CA CYS A 198 -1.86 -8.68 7.17
C CYS A 198 -2.56 -8.50 8.53
N GLU A 199 -1.87 -7.92 9.52
CA GLU A 199 -2.57 -7.41 10.71
C GLU A 199 -3.53 -6.30 10.30
N VAL A 200 -3.07 -5.36 9.47
CA VAL A 200 -3.94 -4.37 8.82
C VAL A 200 -3.65 -4.34 7.32
N GLY A 201 -4.66 -4.56 6.48
CA GLY A 201 -4.51 -4.49 5.02
C GLY A 201 -4.18 -3.06 4.56
N ILE A 202 -5.08 -2.13 4.85
CA ILE A 202 -4.90 -0.69 4.64
C ILE A 202 -5.13 0.04 5.96
N TYR A 203 -4.14 0.82 6.39
CA TYR A 203 -4.27 1.69 7.56
C TYR A 203 -4.20 3.17 7.16
N VAL A 204 -5.33 3.86 7.30
CA VAL A 204 -5.43 5.30 7.15
C VAL A 204 -5.38 5.95 8.52
N ASP A 205 -4.21 6.47 8.90
CA ASP A 205 -4.02 7.15 10.18
C ASP A 205 -4.74 8.53 10.20
N VAL A 206 -4.74 9.20 11.35
CA VAL A 206 -5.52 10.44 11.66
C VAL A 206 -5.49 11.51 10.57
N ARG A 207 -4.43 11.57 9.77
CA ARG A 207 -4.21 12.58 8.73
C ARG A 207 -3.93 12.01 7.34
N GLY A 208 -4.22 10.73 7.11
CA GLY A 208 -4.07 10.03 5.82
C GLY A 208 -5.16 10.34 4.80
N GLU A 209 -5.55 11.60 4.69
CA GLU A 209 -6.79 12.04 4.04
C GLU A 209 -6.74 12.01 2.50
N PHE A 210 -7.90 12.15 1.87
CA PHE A 210 -8.09 12.34 0.40
C PHE A 210 -7.65 11.15 -0.47
N SER A 211 -7.23 10.05 0.14
CA SER A 211 -6.79 8.88 -0.62
C SER A 211 -7.99 8.11 -1.17
N THR A 212 -7.87 7.67 -2.43
CA THR A 212 -8.88 6.90 -3.14
C THR A 212 -8.35 5.51 -3.44
N PHE A 213 -9.14 4.50 -3.09
CA PHE A 213 -8.89 3.09 -3.32
C PHE A 213 -9.94 2.55 -4.28
N THR A 214 -9.54 2.01 -5.42
CA THR A 214 -10.46 1.51 -6.45
C THR A 214 -10.16 0.07 -6.79
N ASN A 215 -11.20 -0.77 -6.84
CA ASN A 215 -11.10 -2.18 -7.21
C ASN A 215 -10.04 -2.94 -6.37
N CYS A 216 -10.05 -2.71 -5.06
CA CYS A 216 -9.11 -3.34 -4.13
C CYS A 216 -9.75 -4.57 -3.48
N THR A 217 -8.96 -5.62 -3.26
CA THR A 217 -9.39 -6.82 -2.53
C THR A 217 -8.57 -6.97 -1.25
N LEU A 218 -9.26 -6.99 -0.11
CA LEU A 218 -8.68 -7.12 1.23
C LEU A 218 -9.20 -8.42 1.86
N SER A 219 -8.35 -9.43 1.97
CA SER A 219 -8.77 -10.78 2.38
C SER A 219 -7.93 -11.40 3.48
N GLU A 220 -8.53 -12.17 4.38
CA GLU A 220 -7.79 -12.92 5.43
C GLU A 220 -6.90 -12.05 6.33
N ASN A 221 -7.20 -10.75 6.47
CA ASN A 221 -6.48 -9.85 7.37
C ASN A 221 -7.11 -9.91 8.77
N GLN A 222 -6.37 -9.48 9.79
CA GLN A 222 -7.00 -9.22 11.09
C GLN A 222 -7.96 -8.02 10.96
N ILE A 223 -7.50 -6.89 10.42
CA ILE A 223 -8.36 -5.78 10.02
C ILE A 223 -8.12 -5.51 8.53
N ALA A 224 -9.15 -5.56 7.70
CA ALA A 224 -8.98 -5.32 6.27
C ALA A 224 -8.68 -3.83 6.00
N LEU A 225 -9.61 -2.96 6.39
CA LEU A 225 -9.53 -1.52 6.20
C LEU A 225 -9.75 -0.80 7.53
N LYS A 226 -8.73 -0.08 8.00
CA LYS A 226 -8.79 0.74 9.21
C LYS A 226 -8.68 2.21 8.85
N ILE A 227 -9.70 3.00 9.18
CA ILE A 227 -9.81 4.42 8.85
C ILE A 227 -9.90 5.24 10.14
N ILE A 228 -8.95 6.14 10.31
CA ILE A 228 -8.92 7.13 11.40
C ILE A 228 -8.97 8.55 10.84
N GLY A 229 -8.35 8.79 9.67
CA GLY A 229 -8.42 10.07 8.96
C GLY A 229 -9.65 10.18 8.05
N GLY A 230 -10.12 11.41 7.82
CA GLY A 230 -11.26 11.70 6.93
C GLY A 230 -10.91 11.76 5.44
N ASN A 231 -11.87 12.18 4.62
CA ASN A 231 -11.83 12.26 3.16
C ASN A 231 -11.34 10.98 2.45
N THR A 232 -11.57 9.81 3.03
CA THR A 232 -11.12 8.54 2.43
C THR A 232 -12.21 7.92 1.58
N HIS A 233 -11.90 7.58 0.33
CA HIS A 233 -12.84 6.92 -0.59
C HIS A 233 -12.37 5.51 -0.94
N PHE A 234 -13.21 4.51 -0.70
CA PHE A 234 -13.00 3.13 -1.14
C PHE A 234 -14.14 2.72 -2.08
N VAL A 235 -13.84 2.44 -3.34
CA VAL A 235 -14.84 2.25 -4.39
C VAL A 235 -14.62 0.94 -5.13
N GLY A 236 -15.59 0.04 -5.04
CA GLY A 236 -15.54 -1.28 -5.66
C GLY A 236 -14.59 -2.25 -4.97
N GLY A 237 -14.54 -3.48 -5.48
CA GLY A 237 -13.70 -4.55 -4.94
C GLY A 237 -14.35 -5.35 -3.82
N ASN A 238 -13.52 -6.06 -3.05
CA ASN A 238 -13.97 -7.07 -2.08
C ASN A 238 -13.22 -6.95 -0.74
N ILE A 239 -13.97 -6.94 0.36
CA ILE A 239 -13.45 -7.05 1.72
C ILE A 239 -14.00 -8.35 2.29
N CYS A 240 -13.19 -9.41 2.35
CA CYS A 240 -13.71 -10.73 2.72
C CYS A 240 -12.82 -11.58 3.63
N ASN A 241 -13.44 -12.46 4.42
CA ASN A 241 -12.72 -13.42 5.27
C ASN A 241 -11.74 -12.78 6.27
N ASN A 242 -11.97 -11.55 6.71
CA ASN A 242 -11.14 -10.88 7.72
C ASN A 242 -11.69 -11.15 9.13
N GLU A 243 -10.94 -10.86 10.19
CA GLU A 243 -11.55 -10.77 11.54
C GLU A 243 -12.50 -9.57 11.57
N ILE A 244 -12.01 -8.39 11.19
CA ILE A 244 -12.78 -7.16 11.01
C ILE A 244 -12.68 -6.71 9.56
N GLY A 245 -13.82 -6.49 8.91
CA GLY A 245 -13.87 -6.00 7.53
C GLY A 245 -13.44 -4.53 7.44
N VAL A 246 -14.25 -3.65 8.04
CA VAL A 246 -13.99 -2.21 8.10
C VAL A 246 -14.01 -1.76 9.56
N GLU A 247 -12.98 -1.02 9.96
CA GLU A 247 -12.90 -0.34 11.25
C GLU A 247 -12.78 1.18 11.02
N ILE A 248 -13.71 1.95 11.57
CA ILE A 248 -13.63 3.41 11.64
C ILE A 248 -13.42 3.81 13.11
N GLY A 249 -12.29 4.45 13.41
CA GLY A 249 -11.87 4.75 14.79
C GLY A 249 -11.72 6.24 15.10
N LYS A 250 -11.36 6.54 16.36
CA LYS A 250 -11.19 7.89 16.91
C LYS A 250 -10.01 8.62 16.27
N GLY A 251 -10.28 9.76 15.63
CA GLY A 251 -9.28 10.65 15.05
C GLY A 251 -9.55 12.13 15.38
N GLU A 252 -8.58 13.00 15.08
CA GLU A 252 -8.73 14.46 15.21
C GLU A 252 -9.54 15.10 14.07
N ASN A 253 -9.46 14.52 12.88
CA ASN A 253 -10.32 14.88 11.76
C ASN A 253 -11.44 13.86 11.76
N ASP A 254 -12.68 14.29 11.59
CA ASP A 254 -13.90 13.52 11.90
C ASP A 254 -14.12 12.32 10.93
N ALA A 255 -13.09 11.63 10.44
CA ALA A 255 -13.12 10.40 9.67
C ALA A 255 -14.20 10.32 8.57
N HIS A 256 -14.64 11.44 7.98
CA HIS A 256 -15.69 11.49 6.95
C HIS A 256 -15.20 10.88 5.63
N GLY A 257 -16.08 10.40 4.78
CA GLY A 257 -15.64 9.64 3.60
C GLY A 257 -16.69 8.73 3.01
N LEU A 258 -16.24 7.79 2.18
CA LEU A 258 -17.10 6.95 1.36
C LEU A 258 -16.55 5.53 1.25
N ILE A 259 -17.40 4.54 1.46
CA ILE A 259 -17.21 3.18 0.99
C ILE A 259 -18.38 2.86 0.06
N ALA A 260 -18.10 2.69 -1.23
CA ALA A 260 -19.13 2.54 -2.26
C ALA A 260 -18.94 1.28 -3.11
N ALA A 261 -20.04 0.71 -3.59
CA ALA A 261 -20.07 -0.41 -4.55
C ALA A 261 -19.18 -1.61 -4.16
N THR A 262 -18.95 -1.80 -2.86
CA THR A 262 -17.98 -2.77 -2.32
C THR A 262 -18.71 -4.00 -1.78
N SER A 263 -18.17 -5.19 -2.07
CA SER A 263 -18.63 -6.43 -1.45
C SER A 263 -17.92 -6.63 -0.10
N ILE A 264 -18.67 -6.76 1.00
CA ILE A 264 -18.14 -7.00 2.34
C ILE A 264 -18.66 -8.35 2.84
N LYS A 265 -17.83 -9.39 2.87
CA LYS A 265 -18.32 -10.77 3.02
C LYS A 265 -17.55 -11.65 3.99
N HIS A 266 -18.25 -12.45 4.78
CA HIS A 266 -17.64 -13.50 5.62
C HIS A 266 -16.57 -12.98 6.59
N ASN A 267 -16.74 -11.77 7.14
CA ASN A 267 -15.85 -11.30 8.19
C ASN A 267 -16.30 -11.92 9.53
N THR A 268 -15.36 -12.45 10.29
CA THR A 268 -15.66 -13.42 11.37
C THR A 268 -16.10 -12.78 12.69
N LYS A 269 -15.69 -11.53 12.96
CA LYS A 269 -16.09 -10.78 14.15
C LYS A 269 -17.06 -9.65 13.80
N TYR A 270 -16.61 -8.69 13.00
CA TYR A 270 -17.44 -7.60 12.51
C TYR A 270 -17.23 -7.41 11.01
N ALA A 271 -18.31 -7.26 10.26
CA ALA A 271 -18.23 -6.74 8.91
C ALA A 271 -17.82 -5.27 8.94
N ILE A 272 -18.44 -4.49 9.83
CA ILE A 272 -18.20 -3.06 10.02
C ILE A 272 -18.24 -2.75 11.51
N VAL A 273 -17.22 -2.07 12.02
CA VAL A 273 -17.20 -1.50 13.37
C VAL A 273 -16.82 -0.03 13.32
N VAL A 274 -17.56 0.79 14.06
CA VAL A 274 -17.30 2.21 14.23
C VAL A 274 -17.21 2.49 15.74
N ASP A 275 -16.09 3.06 16.19
CA ASP A 275 -15.91 3.55 17.56
C ASP A 275 -15.25 4.95 17.48
N SER A 276 -16.06 5.98 17.20
CA SER A 276 -15.56 7.34 16.95
C SER A 276 -16.57 8.46 17.26
N PRO A 277 -16.33 9.29 18.30
CA PRO A 277 -17.31 10.25 18.85
C PRO A 277 -17.75 11.30 17.84
N ASN A 278 -16.85 11.63 16.91
CA ASN A 278 -17.13 12.50 15.81
C ASN A 278 -16.64 11.80 14.55
N VAL A 279 -17.55 11.07 13.91
CA VAL A 279 -17.44 10.93 12.47
C VAL A 279 -18.27 12.07 11.88
N GLY A 280 -17.79 12.74 10.85
CA GLY A 280 -18.61 13.59 9.99
C GLY A 280 -19.55 12.68 9.21
N GLU A 281 -20.05 13.15 8.07
CA GLU A 281 -20.81 12.25 7.21
C GLU A 281 -19.89 11.18 6.61
N PHE A 282 -20.04 9.92 7.03
CA PHE A 282 -19.40 8.78 6.39
C PHE A 282 -20.45 7.89 5.74
N LEU A 283 -20.27 7.68 4.44
CA LEU A 283 -21.27 7.05 3.59
C LEU A 283 -20.85 5.63 3.20
N PHE A 284 -21.74 4.68 3.43
CA PHE A 284 -21.72 3.32 2.90
C PHE A 284 -22.79 3.20 1.82
N GLU A 285 -22.40 3.30 0.55
CA GLU A 285 -23.32 3.44 -0.59
C GLU A 285 -23.27 2.19 -1.49
N GLY A 286 -24.41 1.56 -1.74
CA GLY A 286 -24.47 0.45 -2.70
C GLY A 286 -23.60 -0.75 -2.32
N ILE A 287 -23.40 -1.00 -1.02
CA ILE A 287 -22.60 -2.13 -0.54
C ILE A 287 -23.40 -3.43 -0.58
N SER A 288 -22.64 -4.53 -0.68
CA SER A 288 -23.14 -5.89 -0.67
C SER A 288 -22.55 -6.61 0.54
N LEU A 289 -23.24 -6.55 1.68
CA LEU A 289 -22.76 -7.11 2.95
C LEU A 289 -23.40 -8.48 3.18
N TYR A 290 -22.57 -9.53 3.33
CA TYR A 290 -23.04 -10.88 3.68
C TYR A 290 -22.15 -11.50 4.75
N TYR A 291 -22.73 -11.85 5.90
CA TYR A 291 -22.05 -12.44 7.05
C TYR A 291 -21.06 -11.48 7.75
N GLY A 292 -21.22 -11.37 9.07
CA GLY A 292 -20.49 -10.46 9.94
C GLY A 292 -21.39 -9.35 10.47
N ASP A 293 -21.24 -9.02 11.75
CA ASP A 293 -22.10 -8.04 12.43
C ASP A 293 -21.69 -6.59 12.14
N ILE A 294 -22.63 -5.67 12.30
CA ILE A 294 -22.38 -4.22 12.28
C ILE A 294 -22.41 -3.71 13.72
N TYR A 295 -21.38 -2.99 14.14
CA TYR A 295 -21.34 -2.34 15.45
C TYR A 295 -21.05 -0.85 15.31
N LEU A 296 -22.04 -0.04 15.66
CA LEU A 296 -21.96 1.41 15.76
C LEU A 296 -21.84 1.78 17.25
N LYS A 297 -20.70 2.35 17.63
CA LYS A 297 -20.39 2.72 19.01
C LYS A 297 -19.86 4.14 19.09
N ASP A 298 -20.36 4.90 20.06
CA ASP A 298 -19.94 6.26 20.36
C ASP A 298 -19.78 7.08 19.07
N CYS A 299 -20.76 7.09 18.17
CA CYS A 299 -20.58 7.67 16.85
C CYS A 299 -21.76 8.49 16.35
N LYS A 300 -21.46 9.39 15.41
CA LYS A 300 -22.44 10.19 14.68
C LYS A 300 -22.20 10.19 13.18
N GLY A 301 -23.20 10.48 12.37
CA GLY A 301 -23.01 10.74 10.93
C GLY A 301 -22.70 9.51 10.05
N ILE A 302 -22.96 8.29 10.51
CA ILE A 302 -22.77 7.08 9.70
C ILE A 302 -24.04 6.79 8.89
N TYR A 303 -23.93 6.83 7.57
CA TYR A 303 -25.05 6.62 6.65
C TYR A 303 -24.84 5.40 5.78
N PHE A 304 -25.81 4.49 5.80
CA PHE A 304 -25.93 3.37 4.88
C PHE A 304 -27.04 3.66 3.89
N SER A 305 -26.76 3.55 2.59
CA SER A 305 -27.70 3.84 1.51
C SER A 305 -27.65 2.78 0.42
N ASN A 306 -28.80 2.51 -0.21
CA ASN A 306 -28.91 1.73 -1.45
C ASN A 306 -28.25 0.35 -1.41
N SER A 307 -28.22 -0.29 -0.23
CA SER A 307 -27.38 -1.46 0.04
C SER A 307 -28.21 -2.73 0.30
N THR A 308 -27.59 -3.88 0.01
CA THR A 308 -28.10 -5.18 0.46
C THR A 308 -27.26 -5.64 1.64
N ILE A 309 -27.92 -5.92 2.76
CA ILE A 309 -27.26 -6.28 4.01
C ILE A 309 -27.84 -7.59 4.53
N ASP A 310 -26.97 -8.58 4.67
CA ASP A 310 -27.26 -9.84 5.33
C ASP A 310 -26.31 -9.99 6.53
N THR A 311 -26.82 -9.58 7.69
CA THR A 311 -26.12 -9.62 8.97
C THR A 311 -27.02 -10.17 10.05
N ALA A 312 -26.45 -10.76 11.11
CA ALA A 312 -27.23 -11.29 12.23
C ALA A 312 -27.63 -10.17 13.20
N ASN A 313 -26.69 -9.27 13.51
CA ASN A 313 -26.89 -8.20 14.48
C ASN A 313 -26.43 -6.83 13.96
N VAL A 314 -27.21 -5.81 14.35
CA VAL A 314 -26.78 -4.40 14.33
C VAL A 314 -26.77 -3.91 15.77
N PHE A 315 -25.58 -3.60 16.28
CA PHE A 315 -25.38 -3.08 17.63
C PHE A 315 -25.28 -1.55 17.60
N GLU A 316 -26.05 -0.88 18.43
CA GLU A 316 -26.05 0.59 18.55
C GLU A 316 -25.78 1.00 19.99
N GLU A 317 -24.67 1.68 20.23
CA GLU A 317 -24.24 2.16 21.55
C GLU A 317 -23.87 3.64 21.49
N ASN A 318 -24.64 4.51 22.15
CA ASN A 318 -24.39 5.96 22.17
C ASN A 318 -24.25 6.54 20.74
N VAL A 319 -25.17 6.14 19.85
CA VAL A 319 -25.16 6.51 18.43
C VAL A 319 -26.13 7.66 18.21
N THR A 320 -25.75 8.69 17.47
CA THR A 320 -26.66 9.79 17.09
C THR A 320 -26.55 10.11 15.61
N GLU A 321 -27.58 10.71 15.00
CA GLU A 321 -27.51 11.21 13.62
C GLU A 321 -26.97 10.17 12.61
N CYS A 322 -27.27 8.89 12.80
CA CYS A 322 -26.92 7.81 11.88
C CYS A 322 -28.17 7.34 11.13
N LYS A 323 -27.98 6.74 9.96
CA LYS A 323 -29.09 6.40 9.06
C LYS A 323 -28.87 5.12 8.29
N PHE A 324 -29.93 4.32 8.18
CA PHE A 324 -30.08 3.25 7.20
C PHE A 324 -31.21 3.65 6.26
N LYS A 325 -30.90 3.90 4.98
CA LYS A 325 -31.85 4.35 3.98
C LYS A 325 -31.85 3.42 2.76
N ASP A 326 -33.03 3.06 2.28
CA ASP A 326 -33.19 2.23 1.07
C ASP A 326 -32.39 0.93 1.17
N ILE A 327 -32.49 0.27 2.33
CA ILE A 327 -31.76 -0.97 2.65
C ILE A 327 -32.65 -2.19 2.44
N ASN A 328 -32.10 -3.20 1.77
CA ASN A 328 -32.68 -4.54 1.71
C ASN A 328 -31.96 -5.47 2.70
N PHE A 329 -32.59 -5.70 3.86
CA PHE A 329 -32.12 -6.71 4.81
C PHE A 329 -32.61 -8.10 4.40
N PHE A 330 -31.69 -9.02 4.10
CA PHE A 330 -32.03 -10.29 3.44
C PHE A 330 -32.44 -11.41 4.43
N ASN A 331 -31.73 -11.59 5.54
CA ASN A 331 -32.12 -12.55 6.57
C ASN A 331 -33.20 -11.95 7.49
N LYS A 332 -34.26 -12.73 7.76
CA LYS A 332 -35.35 -12.34 8.68
C LYS A 332 -35.42 -13.31 9.87
N PRO A 333 -35.59 -12.81 11.11
CA PRO A 333 -35.52 -11.40 11.53
C PRO A 333 -34.10 -10.98 11.95
N ILE A 334 -33.65 -9.79 11.50
CA ILE A 334 -32.42 -9.17 12.02
C ILE A 334 -32.68 -8.64 13.43
N LYS A 335 -31.76 -8.93 14.35
CA LYS A 335 -31.82 -8.38 15.70
C LYS A 335 -31.18 -6.99 15.71
N ASN A 336 -32.00 -5.95 15.65
CA ASN A 336 -31.56 -4.61 16.00
C ASN A 336 -31.47 -4.51 17.53
N ILE A 337 -30.32 -4.09 18.06
CA ILE A 337 -30.14 -3.91 19.50
C ILE A 337 -29.86 -2.42 19.76
N PRO A 338 -30.91 -1.57 19.70
CA PRO A 338 -30.79 -0.18 20.08
C PRO A 338 -30.44 -0.14 21.57
N ASN A 339 -29.39 0.61 21.92
CA ASN A 339 -28.90 0.74 23.30
C ASN A 339 -28.26 -0.55 23.84
N TYR A 340 -27.38 -1.19 23.06
CA TYR A 340 -26.72 -2.46 23.43
C TYR A 340 -26.11 -2.49 24.84
N ASN A 341 -25.65 -1.35 25.36
CA ASN A 341 -25.07 -1.19 26.69
C ASN A 341 -25.94 -0.34 27.66
N ASN A 342 -27.23 -0.16 27.37
CA ASN A 342 -28.16 0.76 28.06
C ASN A 342 -27.91 2.27 27.85
N SER A 343 -27.06 2.67 26.91
CA SER A 343 -26.91 4.08 26.50
C SER A 343 -27.87 4.42 25.36
N VAL A 344 -28.48 5.61 25.39
CA VAL A 344 -29.45 6.04 24.37
C VAL A 344 -28.79 6.20 23.00
N SER A 345 -29.41 5.62 21.97
CA SER A 345 -29.05 5.73 20.56
C SER A 345 -30.24 6.25 19.74
N SER A 346 -29.96 7.04 18.70
CA SER A 346 -30.92 7.58 17.74
C SER A 346 -30.45 7.32 16.31
N VAL A 347 -30.97 6.23 15.72
CA VAL A 347 -30.67 5.82 14.35
C VAL A 347 -31.96 5.85 13.53
N LEU A 348 -31.93 6.55 12.38
CA LEU A 348 -33.07 6.60 11.47
C LEU A 348 -33.05 5.41 10.51
N TYR A 349 -34.19 4.72 10.39
CA TYR A 349 -34.40 3.65 9.42
C TYR A 349 -35.49 4.09 8.43
N GLU A 350 -35.12 4.35 7.17
CA GLU A 350 -35.98 4.88 6.12
C GLU A 350 -36.04 3.90 4.94
N ASN A 351 -37.25 3.53 4.49
CA ASN A 351 -37.46 2.59 3.37
C ASN A 351 -36.70 1.26 3.50
N VAL A 352 -36.66 0.73 4.72
CA VAL A 352 -35.94 -0.51 5.03
C VAL A 352 -36.87 -1.70 4.88
N ARG A 353 -36.46 -2.70 4.07
CA ARG A 353 -37.14 -4.00 3.98
C ARG A 353 -36.40 -5.02 4.83
N GLY A 354 -37.11 -5.98 5.41
CA GLY A 354 -36.47 -7.08 6.16
C GLY A 354 -36.29 -6.85 7.66
N LYS A 355 -36.69 -5.68 8.17
CA LYS A 355 -36.68 -5.34 9.60
C LYS A 355 -38.04 -5.67 10.23
N GLU A 356 -38.04 -6.27 11.43
CA GLU A 356 -39.24 -6.41 12.28
C GLU A 356 -39.58 -5.10 12.98
#